data_AF-A0A821PYM6-F1
#
_entry.id   AF-A0A821PYM6-F1
#
_cell.length_a   1.000
_cell.length_b   1.000
_cell.length_c   1.000
_cell.angle_alpha   90.00
_cell.angle_beta   90.00
_cell.angle_gamma   90.00
#
_symmetry.space_group_name_H-M   'P 1'
#
loop_
_entity.id
_entity.type
_entity.pdbx_description
1 polymer ?
#
loop_
_entity_poly.entity_id
_entity_poly.type
_entity_poly.pdbx_seq_one_letter_code
_entity_poly.pdbx_strand_id
1 'polypeptide(L)'
;RSQLENERCVYKENICQYIDINSICNRDENKCLCQSSYYLVNNRCVREAGSVCQNDDECGLNMACLENKCQCLNGLHMQTTYDVDNQPIQICVNGKILFSM
;
A
#
# COMPACT_ATOMS: atom_id res chain seq x y z
N ARG A 1 10.84 2.28 -4.39
CA ARG A 1 9.71 1.38 -4.73
C ARG A 1 9.88 0.19 -3.81
N SER A 2 8.93 0.02 -2.88
CA SER A 2 9.07 -0.93 -1.78
C SER A 2 9.12 -2.37 -2.31
N GLN A 3 10.04 -3.18 -1.78
CA GLN A 3 10.25 -4.57 -2.18
C GLN A 3 9.41 -5.52 -1.32
N LEU A 4 8.67 -6.44 -1.95
CA LEU A 4 7.99 -7.54 -1.26
C LEU A 4 9.02 -8.51 -0.66
N GLU A 5 8.92 -8.79 0.64
CA GLU A 5 9.89 -9.63 1.33
C GLU A 5 9.74 -11.09 0.86
N ASN A 6 10.88 -11.73 0.57
CA ASN A 6 10.95 -13.13 0.09
C ASN A 6 10.27 -13.42 -1.26
N GLU A 7 9.85 -12.41 -2.02
CA GLU A 7 9.28 -12.60 -3.35
C GLU A 7 10.30 -12.39 -4.48
N ARG A 8 10.28 -13.32 -5.44
CA ARG A 8 11.14 -13.30 -6.63
C ARG A 8 10.32 -13.31 -7.90
N CYS A 9 10.92 -12.81 -8.97
CA CYS A 9 10.33 -12.87 -10.29
C CYS A 9 10.22 -14.32 -10.78
N VAL A 10 9.04 -14.66 -11.33
CA VAL A 10 8.85 -15.89 -12.09
C VAL A 10 9.27 -15.63 -13.54
N TYR A 11 10.48 -16.06 -13.89
CA TYR A 11 11.14 -15.77 -15.19
C TYR A 11 10.31 -16.09 -16.43
N LYS A 12 9.40 -17.06 -16.35
CA LYS A 12 8.60 -17.51 -17.50
C LYS A 12 7.38 -16.63 -17.77
N GLU A 13 6.84 -15.99 -16.74
CA GLU A 13 5.54 -15.31 -16.79
C GLU A 13 5.64 -13.80 -16.48
N ASN A 14 6.82 -13.33 -16.03
CA ASN A 14 7.08 -11.92 -15.69
C ASN A 14 6.18 -11.38 -14.58
N ILE A 15 5.72 -12.29 -13.72
CA ILE A 15 4.90 -12.03 -12.56
C ILE A 15 5.70 -12.31 -11.28
N CYS A 16 5.18 -11.84 -10.16
CA CYS A 16 5.65 -12.20 -8.83
C CYS A 16 5.09 -13.56 -8.41
N GLN A 17 5.89 -14.35 -7.69
CA GLN A 17 5.56 -15.73 -7.35
C GLN A 17 4.25 -15.87 -6.56
N TYR A 18 3.94 -14.89 -5.71
CA TYR A 18 2.64 -14.72 -5.10
C TYR A 18 1.98 -13.49 -5.74
N ILE A 19 0.78 -13.68 -6.27
CA ILE A 19 0.10 -12.67 -7.09
C ILE A 19 -0.50 -11.63 -6.15
N ASP A 20 0.32 -10.69 -5.68
CA ASP A 20 -0.21 -9.37 -5.39
C ASP A 20 -0.39 -8.66 -6.74
N ILE A 21 -1.65 -8.44 -7.15
CA ILE A 21 -2.01 -7.81 -8.43
C ILE A 21 -1.43 -6.40 -8.59
N ASN A 22 -1.06 -5.76 -7.47
CA ASN A 22 -0.46 -4.44 -7.43
C ASN A 22 1.06 -4.48 -7.35
N SER A 23 1.68 -5.63 -7.62
CA SER A 23 3.13 -5.80 -7.73
C SER A 23 3.61 -5.82 -9.19
N ILE A 24 4.89 -5.55 -9.37
CA ILE A 24 5.61 -5.70 -10.63
C ILE A 24 6.96 -6.38 -10.39
N CYS A 25 7.37 -7.21 -11.33
CA CYS A 25 8.71 -7.80 -11.33
C CYS A 25 9.74 -6.81 -11.91
N ASN A 26 10.73 -6.42 -11.10
CA ASN A 26 11.97 -5.82 -11.58
C ASN A 26 12.98 -6.94 -11.89
N ARG A 27 13.20 -7.21 -13.18
CA ARG A 27 14.07 -8.31 -13.62
C ARG A 27 15.55 -8.04 -13.41
N ASP A 28 15.98 -6.78 -13.49
CA ASP A 28 17.39 -6.43 -13.36
C ASP A 28 17.90 -6.79 -11.97
N GLU A 29 17.04 -6.64 -10.95
CA GLU A 29 17.33 -7.01 -9.57
C GLU A 29 16.74 -8.35 -9.14
N ASN A 30 15.94 -9.00 -9.99
CA ASN A 30 15.15 -10.19 -9.68
C ASN A 30 14.29 -10.04 -8.41
N LYS A 31 13.62 -8.89 -8.29
CA LYS A 31 12.81 -8.51 -7.12
C LYS A 31 11.39 -8.13 -7.51
N CYS A 32 10.47 -8.42 -6.60
CA CYS A 32 9.09 -7.96 -6.69
C CYS A 32 8.92 -6.65 -5.95
N LEU A 33 8.39 -5.66 -6.65
CA LEU A 33 8.19 -4.29 -6.15
C LEU A 33 6.72 -3.94 -6.24
N CYS A 34 6.24 -3.09 -5.34
CA CYS A 34 4.93 -2.48 -5.54
C CYS A 34 4.91 -1.60 -6.79
N GLN A 35 3.76 -1.59 -7.48
CA GLN A 35 3.49 -0.68 -8.58
C GLN A 35 3.63 0.78 -8.13
N SER A 36 3.80 1.69 -9.10
CA SER A 36 3.79 3.12 -8.80
C SER A 36 2.52 3.50 -8.04
N SER A 37 2.66 4.31 -6.99
CA SER A 37 1.55 4.73 -6.11
C SER A 37 0.97 3.63 -5.21
N TYR A 38 1.64 2.49 -5.09
CA TYR A 38 1.40 1.49 -4.05
C TYR A 38 2.63 1.39 -3.15
N TYR A 39 2.42 1.07 -1.89
CA TYR A 39 3.48 0.84 -0.91
C TYR A 39 3.23 -0.46 -0.17
N LEU A 40 4.31 -0.98 0.43
CA LEU A 40 4.29 -2.26 1.10
C LEU A 40 3.74 -2.12 2.53
N VAL A 41 2.66 -2.84 2.83
CA VAL A 41 2.14 -3.02 4.18
C VAL A 41 1.85 -4.49 4.38
N ASN A 42 2.44 -5.11 5.41
CA ASN A 42 2.23 -6.54 5.74
C ASN A 42 2.34 -7.46 4.52
N ASN A 43 3.37 -7.27 3.70
CA ASN A 43 3.63 -7.99 2.46
C ASN A 43 2.51 -7.89 1.40
N ARG A 44 1.77 -6.78 1.39
CA ARG A 44 0.81 -6.42 0.35
C ARG A 44 1.09 -5.03 -0.21
N CYS A 45 0.83 -4.85 -1.48
CA CYS A 45 0.93 -3.58 -2.18
C CYS A 45 -0.44 -2.89 -2.15
N VAL A 46 -0.52 -1.81 -1.36
CA VAL A 46 -1.75 -1.08 -1.08
C VAL A 46 -1.57 0.42 -1.30
N ARG A 47 -2.68 1.14 -1.43
CA ARG A 47 -2.76 2.60 -1.60
C ARG A 47 -3.05 3.30 -0.28
N GLU A 48 -2.65 4.58 -0.23
CA GLU A 48 -2.67 5.37 1.00
C GLU A 48 -4.01 6.08 1.12
N ALA A 49 -4.32 6.56 2.32
CA ALA A 49 -5.54 7.33 2.52
C ALA A 49 -5.57 8.55 1.58
N GLY A 50 -6.72 8.77 0.94
CA GLY A 50 -6.95 9.82 -0.05
C GLY A 50 -6.57 9.45 -1.49
N SER A 51 -5.86 8.34 -1.72
CA SER A 51 -5.53 7.86 -3.07
C SER A 51 -6.75 7.37 -3.83
N VAL A 52 -6.70 7.47 -5.17
CA VAL A 52 -7.74 6.93 -6.05
C VAL A 52 -7.73 5.40 -6.02
N CYS A 53 -8.90 4.76 -5.95
CA CYS A 53 -9.07 3.32 -5.93
C CYS A 53 -10.29 2.89 -6.78
N GLN A 54 -10.35 1.62 -7.16
CA GLN A 54 -11.53 1.01 -7.82
C GLN A 54 -12.29 0.05 -6.90
N ASN A 55 -11.61 -0.57 -5.94
CA ASN A 55 -12.19 -1.50 -4.98
C ASN A 55 -11.42 -1.46 -3.65
N ASP A 56 -12.00 -2.08 -2.62
CA ASP A 56 -11.46 -2.08 -1.25
C ASP A 56 -10.10 -2.79 -1.14
N ASP A 57 -9.81 -3.78 -2.00
CA ASP A 57 -8.57 -4.55 -1.95
C ASP A 57 -7.33 -3.74 -2.35
N GLU A 58 -7.52 -2.61 -3.02
CA GLU A 58 -6.44 -1.66 -3.32
C GLU A 58 -6.05 -0.81 -2.10
N CYS A 59 -6.93 -0.65 -1.11
CA CYS A 59 -6.71 0.27 -0.01
C CYS A 59 -5.93 -0.37 1.14
N GLY A 60 -5.18 0.47 1.85
CA GLY A 60 -4.44 0.05 3.03
C GLY A 60 -5.32 -0.37 4.21
N LEU A 61 -4.68 -0.78 5.29
CA LEU A 61 -5.37 -1.24 6.50
C LEU A 61 -6.34 -0.18 7.04
N ASN A 62 -7.50 -0.66 7.47
CA ASN A 62 -8.58 0.13 8.05
C ASN A 62 -9.14 1.23 7.12
N MET A 63 -9.14 0.96 5.82
CA MET A 63 -9.72 1.82 4.80
C MET A 63 -10.73 1.04 3.97
N ALA A 64 -11.60 1.77 3.28
CA ALA A 64 -12.42 1.26 2.19
C ALA A 64 -12.36 2.23 1.00
N CYS A 65 -12.63 1.71 -0.19
CA CYS A 65 -12.74 2.50 -1.40
C CYS A 65 -14.12 3.16 -1.47
N LEU A 66 -14.20 4.39 -0.93
CA LEU A 66 -15.43 5.18 -0.89
C LEU A 66 -15.28 6.36 -1.83
N GLU A 67 -16.25 6.54 -2.74
CA GLU A 67 -16.24 7.62 -3.74
C GLU A 67 -14.95 7.64 -4.59
N ASN A 68 -14.46 6.46 -4.95
CA ASN A 68 -13.20 6.23 -5.66
C ASN A 68 -11.95 6.71 -4.91
N LYS A 69 -12.00 6.83 -3.58
CA LYS A 69 -10.85 7.15 -2.75
C LYS A 69 -10.72 6.18 -1.57
N CYS A 70 -9.50 5.86 -1.20
CA CYS A 70 -9.24 5.14 0.04
C CYS A 70 -9.54 6.06 1.23
N GLN A 71 -10.63 5.78 1.94
CA GLN A 71 -11.08 6.58 3.08
C GLN A 71 -10.99 5.75 4.36
N CYS A 72 -10.66 6.40 5.48
CA CYS A 72 -10.62 5.75 6.78
C CYS A 72 -11.99 5.20 7.17
N LEU A 73 -12.01 3.97 7.69
CA LEU A 73 -13.22 3.41 8.29
C LEU A 73 -13.62 4.20 9.55
N ASN A 74 -14.90 4.11 9.90
CA ASN A 74 -15.54 4.92 10.93
C ASN A 74 -14.72 5.03 12.24
N GLY A 75 -14.51 6.27 12.70
CA GLY A 75 -13.81 6.58 13.95
C GLY A 75 -12.28 6.59 13.86
N LEU A 76 -11.72 6.34 12.67
CA LEU A 76 -10.29 6.41 12.41
C LEU A 76 -9.93 7.72 11.70
N HIS A 77 -8.65 8.09 11.82
CA HIS A 77 -8.15 9.34 11.24
C HIS A 77 -6.87 9.10 10.44
N MET A 78 -6.67 9.94 9.42
CA MET A 78 -5.45 9.93 8.62
C MET A 78 -4.27 10.41 9.47
N GLN A 79 -3.15 9.69 9.39
CA GLN A 79 -1.89 10.06 9.99
C GLN A 79 -0.76 9.80 8.99
N THR A 80 0.18 10.75 8.90
CA THR A 80 1.42 10.55 8.16
C THR A 80 2.35 9.61 8.94
N THR A 81 2.83 8.57 8.26
CA THR A 81 3.95 7.72 8.68
C THR A 81 4.95 7.59 7.55
N TYR A 82 5.98 6.75 7.72
CA TYR A 82 6.96 6.45 6.69
C TYR A 82 6.88 4.96 6.29
N ASP A 83 7.02 4.69 5.00
CA ASP A 83 7.15 3.32 4.49
C ASP A 83 8.58 2.77 4.68
N VAL A 84 8.82 1.54 4.20
CA VAL A 84 10.15 0.89 4.28
C VAL A 84 11.23 1.58 3.45
N ASP A 85 10.84 2.41 2.48
CA ASP A 85 11.73 3.26 1.68
C ASP A 85 11.88 4.67 2.29
N ASN A 86 11.40 4.87 3.52
CA ASN A 86 11.38 6.15 4.24
C ASN A 86 10.64 7.27 3.48
N GLN A 87 9.61 6.91 2.71
CA GLN A 87 8.72 7.84 2.03
C GLN A 87 7.50 8.14 2.90
N PRO A 88 7.04 9.41 2.98
CA PRO A 88 5.86 9.75 3.74
C PRO A 88 4.60 9.15 3.08
N ILE A 89 3.77 8.50 3.89
CA ILE A 89 2.51 7.88 3.47
C ILE A 89 1.39 8.18 4.47
N GLN A 90 0.14 8.25 4.00
CA GLN A 90 -1.06 8.43 4.82
C GLN A 90 -1.69 7.08 5.18
N ILE A 91 -1.81 6.79 6.48
CA ILE A 91 -2.50 5.59 7.00
C ILE A 91 -3.67 5.96 7.90
N CYS A 92 -4.57 5.01 8.15
CA CYS A 92 -5.71 5.20 9.05
C CYS A 92 -5.44 4.52 10.40
N VAL A 93 -5.43 5.33 11.45
CA VAL A 93 -5.16 4.91 12.83
C VAL A 93 -6.33 5.23 13.74
N ASN A 94 -6.44 4.49 14.85
CA ASN A 94 -7.37 4.83 15.92
C ASN A 94 -6.92 6.16 16.55
N GLY A 95 -7.80 7.16 16.55
CA GLY A 95 -7.45 8.49 17.03
C GLY A 95 -7.20 8.52 18.53
N LYS A 96 -6.14 9.24 18.92
CA LYS A 96 -6.34 10.34 19.86
C LYS A 96 -6.01 11.63 19.12
N ILE A 97 -7.04 12.34 18.64
CA ILE A 97 -6.84 13.70 18.17
C ILE A 97 -6.63 14.57 19.42
N LEU A 98 -5.37 14.92 19.72
CA LEU A 98 -5.08 16.01 20.63
C LEU A 98 -5.16 17.31 19.82
N PHE A 99 -6.37 17.87 19.69
CA PHE A 99 -6.48 19.31 19.44
C PHE A 99 -6.03 20.00 20.73
N SER A 100 -4.77 20.44 20.80
CA SER A 100 -4.39 21.43 21.81
C SER A 100 -4.94 22.77 21.36
N MET A 101 -5.78 23.35 22.22
CA MET A 101 -6.36 24.69 22.11
C MET A 101 -5.29 25.78 22.03
#